data_AF-T1H6E8-F1
#
_entry.id   AF-T1H6E8-F1
#
_cell.length_a   1.000
_cell.length_b   1.000
_cell.length_c   1.000
_cell.angle_alpha   90.00
_cell.angle_beta   90.00
_cell.angle_gamma   90.00
#
_symmetry.space_group_name_H-M   'P 1'
#
loop_
_entity.id
_entity.type
_entity.pdbx_description
1 polymer ?
#
loop_
_entity_poly.entity_id
_entity_poly.type
_entity_poly.pdbx_seq_one_letter_code
_entity_poly.pdbx_strand_id
1 'polypeptide(L)'
;GGLGYCLPLPEKTYRRLFMLQNVLITHNEHLCGLNPKDFRTIKSTRKTSLNPSRSIVDGELIWSYLMLTQSEKQEIAKKIGTKMEEIYADLLDIDRVSTVF
;
A
#
# COMPACT_ATOMS: atom_id res chain seq x y z
N GLY A 1 5.02 -10.70 19.91
CA GLY A 1 6.10 -10.12 19.08
C GLY A 1 5.85 -10.56 17.65
N GLY A 2 5.67 -9.61 16.73
CA GLY A 2 5.43 -9.90 15.32
C GLY A 2 6.72 -9.88 14.50
N LEU A 3 6.67 -10.44 13.30
CA LEU A 3 7.72 -10.39 12.29
C LEU A 3 7.23 -9.57 11.10
N GLY A 4 8.11 -8.77 10.51
CA GLY A 4 7.81 -7.99 9.30
C GLY A 4 9.08 -7.81 8.46
N TYR A 5 8.92 -7.36 7.22
CA TYR A 5 10.01 -7.16 6.28
C TYR A 5 9.87 -5.83 5.53
N CYS A 6 11.00 -5.37 4.97
CA CYS A 6 11.05 -4.25 4.04
C CYS A 6 11.65 -4.74 2.73
N LEU A 7 10.90 -4.62 1.64
CA LEU A 7 11.33 -5.07 0.31
C LEU A 7 11.63 -3.85 -0.58
N PRO A 8 12.82 -3.74 -1.19
CA PRO A 8 13.09 -2.71 -2.19
C PRO A 8 12.28 -2.97 -3.46
N LEU A 9 11.66 -1.92 -4.00
CA LEU A 9 10.83 -2.00 -5.20
C LEU A 9 11.41 -1.15 -6.34
N PRO A 10 11.29 -1.59 -7.61
CA PRO A 10 11.54 -0.73 -8.75
C PRO A 10 10.61 0.50 -8.73
N GLU A 11 11.11 1.65 -9.18
CA GLU A 11 10.36 2.93 -9.09
C GLU A 11 8.97 2.85 -9.76
N LYS A 12 8.87 2.16 -10.89
CA LYS A 12 7.59 1.97 -11.60
C LYS A 12 6.57 1.22 -10.75
N THR A 13 6.98 0.13 -10.11
CA THR A 13 6.14 -0.69 -9.21
C THR A 13 5.76 0.10 -7.97
N TYR A 14 6.74 0.79 -7.37
CA TYR A 14 6.52 1.67 -6.23
C TYR A 14 5.44 2.73 -6.51
N ARG A 15 5.54 3.48 -7.62
CA ARG A 15 4.58 4.54 -7.94
C ARG A 15 3.16 4.01 -8.13
N ARG A 16 3.02 2.85 -8.77
CA ARG A 16 1.72 2.20 -8.99
C ARG A 16 1.09 1.73 -7.68
N LEU A 17 1.85 1.02 -6.85
CA LEU A 17 1.36 0.57 -5.53
C LEU A 17 1.10 1.74 -4.57
N PHE A 18 1.85 2.83 -4.68
CA PHE A 18 1.60 4.05 -3.92
C PHE A 18 0.29 4.74 -4.34
N MET A 19 -0.02 4.78 -5.64
CA MET A 19 -1.31 5.28 -6.12
C MET A 19 -2.46 4.40 -5.63
N LEU A 20 -2.29 3.07 -5.71
CA LEU A 20 -3.23 2.10 -5.17
C LEU A 20 -3.51 2.34 -3.68
N GLN A 21 -2.45 2.49 -2.88
CA GLN A 21 -2.55 2.79 -1.44
C GLN A 21 -3.40 4.03 -1.18
N ASN A 22 -3.18 5.13 -1.91
CA ASN A 22 -3.93 6.36 -1.71
C ASN A 22 -5.43 6.19 -1.98
N VAL A 23 -5.80 5.38 -2.97
CA VAL A 23 -7.21 5.08 -3.23
C VAL A 23 -7.78 4.20 -2.12
N LEU A 24 -7.06 3.15 -1.70
CA LEU A 24 -7.50 2.22 -0.66
C LEU A 24 -7.69 2.89 0.71
N ILE A 25 -6.86 3.90 1.05
CA ILE A 25 -7.06 4.71 2.27
C ILE A 25 -8.45 5.36 2.27
N THR A 26 -8.94 5.81 1.12
CA THR A 26 -10.24 6.49 1.03
C THR A 26 -11.40 5.53 0.79
N HIS A 27 -11.12 4.38 0.16
CA HIS A 27 -12.13 3.42 -0.25
C HIS A 27 -12.53 2.49 0.89
N ASN A 28 -11.56 2.00 1.66
CA ASN A 28 -11.84 1.03 2.71
C ASN A 28 -12.32 1.72 3.98
N GLU A 29 -13.30 1.12 4.64
CA GLU A 29 -13.65 1.47 6.01
C GLU A 29 -12.55 0.98 6.96
N HIS A 30 -11.99 1.88 7.75
CA HIS A 30 -10.93 1.54 8.70
C HIS A 30 -11.53 1.23 10.06
N LEU A 31 -11.03 0.18 10.70
CA LEU A 31 -11.44 -0.18 12.05
C LEU A 31 -11.25 1.02 12.99
N CYS A 32 -12.29 1.31 13.77
CA CYS A 32 -12.35 2.46 14.69
C CYS A 32 -12.17 3.84 14.03
N GLY A 33 -12.35 3.96 12.70
CA GLY A 33 -12.16 5.23 11.98
C GLY A 33 -10.72 5.73 11.97
N LEU A 34 -9.74 4.85 12.21
CA LEU A 34 -8.33 5.22 12.25
C LEU A 34 -7.80 5.56 10.86
N ASN A 35 -6.83 6.47 10.77
CA ASN A 35 -6.15 6.79 9.53
C ASN A 35 -4.84 6.00 9.39
N PRO A 36 -4.74 5.01 8.48
CA PRO A 36 -3.51 4.22 8.30
C PRO A 36 -2.31 5.10 7.90
N LYS A 37 -2.54 6.16 7.13
CA LYS A 37 -1.48 7.06 6.66
C LYS A 37 -0.83 7.83 7.81
N ASP A 38 -1.64 8.34 8.73
CA ASP A 38 -1.12 9.05 9.90
C ASP A 38 -0.50 8.07 10.90
N PHE A 39 -1.05 6.85 10.99
CA PHE A 39 -0.46 5.79 11.80
C PHE A 39 0.97 5.43 11.38
N ARG A 40 1.23 5.36 10.06
CA ARG A 40 2.56 5.05 9.48
C ARG A 40 3.50 6.26 9.38
N THR A 41 3.00 7.48 9.57
CA THR A 41 3.84 8.68 9.51
C THR A 41 4.75 8.74 10.75
N ILE A 42 6.01 9.16 10.57
CA ILE A 42 6.98 9.27 11.65
C ILE A 42 6.44 10.16 12.79
N LYS A 43 6.48 9.63 14.02
CA LYS A 43 6.05 10.33 15.23
C LYS A 43 7.30 10.76 15.99
N SER A 44 7.49 12.06 16.15
CA SER A 44 8.60 12.62 16.93
C SER A 44 8.05 13.49 18.06
N THR A 45 8.53 13.28 19.27
CA THR A 45 8.22 14.10 20.44
C THR A 45 8.70 15.55 20.26
N ARG A 46 9.76 15.76 19.47
CA ARG A 46 10.32 17.08 19.19
C ARG A 46 9.98 17.53 17.78
N LYS A 47 9.49 18.75 17.63
CA LYS A 47 9.25 19.37 16.33
C LYS A 47 10.55 19.36 15.53
N THR A 48 10.55 18.64 14.43
CA THR A 48 11.70 18.54 13.52
C THR A 48 11.32 19.28 12.25
N SER A 49 12.19 20.14 11.72
CA SER A 49 11.93 20.88 10.46
C SER A 49 12.00 20.00 9.21
N LEU A 50 12.05 18.68 9.38
CA LEU A 50 12.13 17.70 8.31
C LEU A 50 10.71 17.35 7.86
N ASN A 51 10.47 17.44 6.56
CA ASN A 51 9.26 16.91 5.96
C ASN A 51 9.34 15.38 6.00
N PRO A 52 8.32 14.69 6.56
CA PRO A 52 8.34 13.23 6.62
C PRO A 52 8.36 12.66 5.20
N SER A 53 9.44 11.94 4.86
CA SER A 53 9.55 11.23 3.59
C SER A 53 8.56 10.07 3.56
N ARG A 54 7.77 9.99 2.49
CA ARG A 54 6.74 8.98 2.28
C ARG A 54 7.16 8.06 1.15
N SER A 55 8.25 7.33 1.38
CA SER A 55 8.88 6.46 0.38
C SER A 55 8.67 4.97 0.65
N ILE A 56 7.76 4.64 1.56
CA ILE A 56 7.42 3.26 1.93
C ILE A 56 5.92 3.06 1.67
N VAL A 57 5.60 1.98 0.95
CA VAL A 57 4.23 1.53 0.72
C VAL A 57 3.80 0.64 1.88
N ASP A 58 2.57 0.81 2.35
CA ASP A 58 2.01 -0.03 3.42
C ASP A 58 1.51 -1.36 2.85
N GLY A 59 2.25 -2.44 3.13
CA GLY A 59 1.96 -3.81 2.69
C GLY A 59 0.57 -4.29 3.09
N GLU A 60 0.19 -4.08 4.35
CA GLU A 60 -1.11 -4.52 4.88
C GLU A 60 -2.27 -3.87 4.12
N LEU A 61 -2.10 -2.60 3.77
CA LEU A 61 -3.13 -1.87 3.07
C LEU A 61 -3.23 -2.31 1.60
N ILE A 62 -2.12 -2.48 0.90
CA ILE A 62 -2.17 -2.94 -0.51
C ILE A 62 -2.71 -4.37 -0.62
N TRP A 63 -2.45 -5.24 0.36
CA TRP A 63 -3.00 -6.60 0.39
C TRP A 63 -4.53 -6.63 0.50
N SER A 64 -5.13 -5.64 1.15
CA SER A 64 -6.60 -5.51 1.22
C SER A 64 -7.27 -5.43 -0.16
N TYR A 65 -6.53 -5.01 -1.20
CA TYR A 65 -7.03 -5.01 -2.57
C TYR A 65 -7.52 -6.39 -3.03
N LEU A 66 -6.86 -7.47 -2.58
CA LEU A 66 -7.24 -8.84 -2.94
C LEU A 66 -8.60 -9.24 -2.39
N MET A 67 -9.03 -8.65 -1.27
CA MET A 67 -10.28 -8.96 -0.57
C MET A 67 -11.50 -8.24 -1.17
N LEU A 68 -11.28 -7.25 -2.05
CA LEU A 68 -12.34 -6.51 -2.71
C LEU A 68 -13.08 -7.35 -3.76
N THR A 69 -14.32 -6.97 -4.04
CA THR A 69 -15.10 -7.56 -5.13
C THR A 69 -14.50 -7.22 -6.50
N GLN A 70 -14.82 -8.03 -7.52
CA GLN A 70 -14.30 -7.83 -8.87
C GLN A 70 -14.66 -6.45 -9.44
N SER A 71 -15.85 -5.93 -9.13
CA SER A 71 -16.32 -4.62 -9.57
C SER A 71 -15.50 -3.48 -8.94
N GLU A 72 -15.29 -3.52 -7.63
CA GLU A 72 -14.47 -2.53 -6.90
C GLU A 72 -13.02 -2.53 -7.39
N LYS A 73 -12.46 -3.73 -7.58
CA LYS A 73 -11.10 -3.90 -8.12
C LYS A 73 -10.94 -3.23 -9.48
N GLN A 74 -11.94 -3.36 -10.35
CA GLN A 74 -11.94 -2.75 -11.68
C GLN A 74 -12.08 -1.23 -11.61
N GLU A 75 -12.93 -0.71 -10.71
CA GLU A 75 -13.09 0.72 -10.50
C GLU A 75 -11.80 1.37 -10.00
N ILE A 76 -11.18 0.77 -8.99
CA ILE A 76 -9.91 1.24 -8.42
C ILE A 76 -8.80 1.22 -9.47
N ALA A 77 -8.68 0.13 -10.23
CA ALA A 77 -7.67 0.01 -11.28
C ALA A 77 -7.84 1.11 -12.35
N LYS A 78 -9.08 1.38 -12.78
CA LYS A 78 -9.40 2.49 -13.69
C LYS A 78 -9.05 3.85 -13.08
N LYS A 79 -9.34 4.06 -11.80
CA LYS A 79 -9.09 5.33 -11.09
C LYS A 79 -7.60 5.67 -11.00
N ILE A 80 -6.74 4.66 -10.85
CA ILE A 80 -5.28 4.86 -10.86
C ILE A 80 -4.66 4.78 -12.27
N GLY A 81 -5.45 4.47 -13.30
CA GLY A 81 -4.99 4.40 -14.69
C GLY A 81 -4.15 3.16 -15.02
N THR A 82 -4.42 2.02 -14.39
CA THR A 82 -3.67 0.77 -14.59
C THR A 82 -4.61 -0.41 -14.86
N LYS A 83 -4.06 -1.51 -15.35
CA LYS A 83 -4.82 -2.76 -15.52
C LYS A 83 -4.81 -3.56 -14.22
N MET A 84 -5.91 -4.24 -13.92
CA MET A 84 -5.98 -5.14 -12.75
C MET A 84 -4.89 -6.21 -12.80
N GLU A 85 -4.64 -6.79 -13.98
CA GLU A 85 -3.59 -7.79 -14.22
C GLU A 85 -2.20 -7.31 -13.80
N GLU A 86 -1.89 -6.04 -14.07
CA GLU A 86 -0.61 -5.45 -13.68
C GLU A 86 -0.50 -5.36 -12.14
N ILE A 87 -1.57 -4.91 -11.46
CA ILE A 87 -1.60 -4.85 -10.00
C ILE A 87 -1.44 -6.25 -9.39
N TYR A 88 -2.13 -7.25 -9.95
CA TYR A 88 -1.99 -8.64 -9.50
C TYR A 88 -0.58 -9.18 -9.72
N ALA A 89 0.04 -8.90 -10.86
CA ALA A 89 1.41 -9.32 -11.14
C ALA A 89 2.38 -8.73 -10.11
N ASP A 90 2.26 -7.44 -9.75
CA ASP A 90 3.09 -6.82 -8.73
C ASP A 90 2.94 -7.49 -7.36
N LEU A 91 1.70 -7.75 -6.94
CA LEU A 91 1.43 -8.38 -5.64
C LEU A 91 1.98 -9.81 -5.62
N LEU A 92 1.80 -10.57 -6.70
CA LEU A 92 2.35 -11.93 -6.83
C LEU A 92 3.88 -11.95 -6.81
N ASP A 93 4.53 -10.98 -7.47
CA ASP A 93 5.99 -10.87 -7.45
C ASP A 93 6.50 -10.56 -6.04
N ILE A 94 5.80 -9.70 -5.28
CA ILE A 94 6.13 -9.43 -3.87
C ILE A 94 5.99 -10.69 -3.01
N ASP A 95 4.90 -11.45 -3.18
CA ASP A 95 4.67 -12.70 -2.44
C ASP A 95 5.76 -13.74 -2.72
N ARG A 96 6.08 -13.93 -4.01
CA ARG A 96 7.12 -14.87 -4.45
C ARG A 96 8.50 -14.54 -3.90
N VAL A 97 8.84 -13.26 -3.76
CA VAL A 97 10.15 -12.84 -3.22
C VAL A 97 10.18 -12.87 -1.69
N SER A 98 9.03 -12.72 -1.03
CA SER A 98 8.94 -12.68 0.44
C SER A 98 8.70 -14.03 1.11
N THR A 99 8.31 -15.07 0.36
CA THR A 99 8.05 -16.45 0.83
C THR A 99 9.29 -17.26 1.24
N VAL A 100 10.39 -16.60 1.59
CA VAL A 100 11.69 -17.26 1.88
C VAL A 100 11.83 -17.73 3.33
N PHE A 101 10.75 -17.67 4.13
CA PHE A 101 10.70 -18.15 5.51
C PHE A 101 9.47 -19.02 5.77
#